data_AF-A0A2E9XAZ1-F1
#
_entry.id   AF-A0A2E9XAZ1-F1
#
_cell.length_a   1.000
_cell.length_b   1.000
_cell.length_c   1.000
_cell.angle_alpha   90.00
_cell.angle_beta   90.00
_cell.angle_gamma   90.00
#
_symmetry.space_group_name_H-M   'P 1'
#
loop_
_entity.id
_entity.type
_entity.pdbx_description
1 polymer ?
#
loop_
_entity_poly.entity_id
_entity_poly.type
_entity_poly.pdbx_seq_one_letter_code
_entity_poly.pdbx_strand_id
1 'polypeptide(L)'
;MAMWIMIAALVASLLVGLLVPMERLQGKGWAARAVGYPLSAMVMGIIWFCKGRKEKFPYVPTGLLVTPFVLDLLGNLFGWFDNIRNFDDGLHFVNWMFLCAAFVAMIHPGVAASWNRIALGTGFGASAIILWELLEYLIMKSGTSGLHLTYEDTVSDLLLSFLGGLVGSFVIDRIVTKKSRS
;
A
#
# COMPACT_ATOMS: atom_id res chain seq x y z
N MET A 1 0.15 -12.06 -14.76
CA MET A 1 1.05 -11.05 -15.37
C MET A 1 1.22 -9.83 -14.48
N ALA A 2 0.15 -9.11 -14.12
CA ALA A 2 0.23 -7.88 -13.29
C ALA A 2 1.05 -8.02 -11.97
N MET A 3 0.86 -9.09 -11.20
CA MET A 3 1.64 -9.33 -9.97
C MET A 3 3.15 -9.35 -10.21
N TRP A 4 3.60 -10.10 -11.22
CA TRP A 4 5.02 -10.23 -11.52
C TRP A 4 5.63 -8.92 -11.99
N ILE A 5 4.86 -8.09 -12.70
CA ILE A 5 5.29 -6.74 -13.08
C ILE A 5 5.52 -5.89 -11.83
N MET A 6 4.59 -5.92 -10.85
CA MET A 6 4.74 -5.17 -9.60
C MET A 6 5.93 -5.66 -8.77
N ILE A 7 6.12 -6.98 -8.65
CA ILE A 7 7.28 -7.55 -7.94
C ILE A 7 8.59 -7.17 -8.64
N ALA A 8 8.64 -7.26 -9.98
CA ALA A 8 9.81 -6.87 -10.74
C ALA A 8 10.11 -5.37 -10.59
N ALA A 9 9.08 -4.51 -10.63
CA ALA A 9 9.22 -3.08 -10.40
C ALA A 9 9.70 -2.78 -8.97
N LEU A 10 9.19 -3.49 -7.97
CA LEU A 10 9.65 -3.37 -6.58
C LEU A 10 11.13 -3.70 -6.46
N VAL A 11 11.54 -4.88 -6.95
CA VAL A 11 12.93 -5.34 -6.88
C VAL A 11 13.85 -4.40 -7.66
N ALA A 12 13.47 -4.04 -8.89
CA ALA A 12 14.26 -3.13 -9.72
C ALA A 12 14.44 -1.77 -9.04
N SER A 13 13.37 -1.20 -8.48
CA SER A 13 13.44 0.10 -7.79
C SER A 13 14.38 0.04 -6.59
N LEU A 14 14.24 -0.98 -5.74
CA LEU A 14 15.12 -1.19 -4.57
C LEU A 14 16.59 -1.34 -4.98
N LEU A 15 16.86 -2.16 -6.00
CA LEU A 15 18.22 -2.35 -6.52
C LEU A 15 18.80 -1.06 -7.08
N VAL A 16 18.01 -0.28 -7.85
CA VAL A 16 18.46 1.01 -8.36
C VAL A 16 18.87 1.94 -7.21
N GLY A 17 18.04 2.11 -6.19
CA GLY A 17 18.40 3.00 -5.07
C GLY A 17 19.48 2.46 -4.13
N LEU A 18 19.80 1.15 -4.17
CA LEU A 18 20.93 0.57 -3.43
C LEU A 18 22.24 0.65 -4.19
N LEU A 19 22.20 0.50 -5.51
CA LEU A 19 23.39 0.34 -6.35
C LEU A 19 23.81 1.64 -7.04
N VAL A 20 22.88 2.57 -7.24
CA VAL A 20 23.14 3.86 -7.89
C VAL A 20 23.21 4.93 -6.80
N PRO A 21 24.37 5.59 -6.60
CA PRO A 21 24.49 6.68 -5.63
C PRO A 21 23.58 7.84 -6.04
N MET A 22 22.61 8.18 -5.20
CA MET A 22 21.69 9.29 -5.42
C MET A 22 21.56 10.12 -4.15
N GLU A 23 22.00 11.39 -4.20
CA GLU A 23 21.92 12.31 -3.05
C GLU A 23 20.48 12.48 -2.55
N ARG A 24 19.50 12.49 -3.46
CA ARG A 24 18.07 12.61 -3.12
C ARG A 24 17.51 11.49 -2.24
N LEU A 25 18.20 10.34 -2.15
CA LEU A 25 17.75 9.22 -1.31
C LEU A 25 18.36 9.27 0.11
N GLN A 26 19.31 10.19 0.37
CA GLN A 26 19.91 10.33 1.68
C GLN A 26 18.85 10.75 2.72
N GLY A 27 18.88 10.10 3.88
CA GLY A 27 17.89 10.32 4.95
C GLY A 27 16.50 9.74 4.68
N LYS A 28 16.19 9.28 3.45
CA LYS A 28 14.89 8.72 3.08
C LYS A 28 14.71 7.24 3.43
N GLY A 29 15.34 6.78 4.52
CA GLY A 29 15.09 5.44 5.08
C GLY A 29 15.29 4.24 4.12
N TRP A 30 16.14 4.36 3.09
CA TRP A 30 16.23 3.35 2.02
C TRP A 30 16.57 1.93 2.52
N ALA A 31 17.43 1.82 3.53
CA ALA A 31 17.75 0.52 4.15
C ALA A 31 16.53 -0.13 4.80
N ALA A 32 15.68 0.65 5.49
CA ALA A 32 14.45 0.13 6.08
C ALA A 32 13.46 -0.32 5.00
N ARG A 33 13.33 0.46 3.91
CA ARG A 33 12.51 0.10 2.74
C ARG A 33 13.00 -1.18 2.07
N ALA A 34 14.30 -1.34 1.88
CA ALA A 34 14.92 -2.51 1.27
C ALA A 34 14.66 -3.82 2.04
N VAL A 35 14.48 -3.74 3.35
CA VAL A 35 14.12 -4.90 4.20
C VAL A 35 12.60 -5.07 4.30
N GLY A 36 11.87 -3.98 4.56
CA GLY A 36 10.44 -4.02 4.86
C GLY A 36 9.56 -4.25 3.64
N TYR A 37 9.85 -3.57 2.52
CA TYR A 37 8.94 -3.58 1.36
C TYR A 37 8.85 -4.94 0.66
N PRO A 38 9.91 -5.77 0.57
CA PRO A 38 9.80 -7.14 0.07
C PRO A 38 8.80 -8.01 0.83
N LEU A 39 8.53 -7.72 2.11
CA LEU A 39 7.53 -8.46 2.89
C LEU A 39 6.13 -8.34 2.27
N SER A 40 5.79 -7.21 1.65
CA SER A 40 4.51 -7.02 0.96
C SER A 40 4.24 -8.07 -0.11
N ALA A 41 5.27 -8.51 -0.84
CA ALA A 41 5.18 -9.55 -1.86
C ALA A 41 5.01 -10.95 -1.27
N MET A 42 5.37 -11.14 0.00
CA MET A 42 5.32 -12.43 0.70
C MET A 42 4.01 -12.64 1.47
N VAL A 43 3.39 -11.57 2.00
CA VAL A 43 2.20 -11.62 2.87
C VAL A 43 1.12 -12.56 2.32
N MET A 44 0.75 -12.37 1.06
CA MET A 44 -0.31 -13.17 0.43
C MET A 44 0.08 -14.63 0.23
N GLY A 45 1.35 -14.90 -0.04
CA GLY A 45 1.89 -16.26 -0.14
C GLY A 45 1.91 -16.97 1.21
N ILE A 46 2.26 -16.25 2.29
CA ILE A 46 2.19 -16.75 3.66
C ILE A 46 0.74 -17.10 4.02
N ILE A 47 -0.21 -16.20 3.78
CA ILE A 47 -1.63 -16.45 4.02
C ILE A 47 -2.11 -17.69 3.25
N TRP A 48 -1.75 -17.80 1.97
CA TRP A 48 -2.10 -18.95 1.13
C TRP A 48 -1.51 -20.26 1.65
N PHE A 49 -0.24 -20.24 2.07
CA PHE A 49 0.46 -21.37 2.66
C PHE A 49 -0.19 -21.81 3.99
N CYS A 50 -0.46 -20.87 4.90
CA CYS A 50 -1.12 -21.12 6.18
C CYS A 50 -2.54 -21.67 6.02
N LYS A 51 -3.25 -21.29 4.94
CA LYS A 51 -4.57 -21.86 4.58
C LYS A 51 -4.48 -23.26 3.94
N GLY A 52 -3.29 -23.86 3.91
CA GLY A 52 -3.07 -25.21 3.40
C GLY A 52 -3.10 -25.30 1.87
N ARG A 53 -2.97 -24.18 1.15
CA ARG A 53 -2.90 -24.13 -0.32
C ARG A 53 -4.13 -24.74 -1.03
N LYS A 54 -5.29 -24.76 -0.35
CA LYS A 54 -6.53 -25.37 -0.86
C LYS A 54 -7.10 -24.60 -2.06
N GLU A 55 -6.95 -23.27 -2.03
CA GLU A 55 -7.41 -22.36 -3.07
C GLU A 55 -6.30 -21.98 -4.03
N LYS A 56 -6.67 -21.40 -5.18
CA LYS A 56 -5.70 -20.79 -6.10
C LYS A 56 -4.93 -19.68 -5.39
N PHE A 57 -3.64 -19.53 -5.74
CA PHE A 57 -2.82 -18.45 -5.21
C PHE A 57 -3.45 -17.07 -5.50
N PRO A 58 -3.48 -16.14 -4.53
CA PRO A 58 -4.16 -14.85 -4.64
C PRO A 58 -3.37 -13.81 -5.48
N TYR A 59 -3.13 -14.10 -6.77
CA TYR A 59 -2.30 -13.26 -7.64
C TYR A 59 -2.73 -11.79 -7.72
N VAL A 60 -4.04 -11.53 -7.81
CA VAL A 60 -4.57 -10.16 -7.91
C VAL A 60 -4.37 -9.39 -6.59
N PRO A 61 -4.83 -9.91 -5.42
CA PRO A 61 -4.51 -9.31 -4.12
C PRO A 61 -3.02 -9.05 -3.91
N THR A 62 -2.13 -9.96 -4.32
CA THR A 62 -0.67 -9.74 -4.20
C THR A 62 -0.20 -8.55 -5.03
N GLY A 63 -0.62 -8.45 -6.29
CA GLY A 63 -0.24 -7.32 -7.15
C GLY A 63 -0.74 -5.98 -6.59
N LEU A 64 -1.99 -5.95 -6.12
CA LEU A 64 -2.58 -4.77 -5.49
C LEU A 64 -1.81 -4.38 -4.22
N LEU A 65 -1.46 -5.35 -3.36
CA LEU A 65 -0.74 -5.08 -2.11
C LEU A 65 0.69 -4.56 -2.34
N VAL A 66 1.38 -5.02 -3.40
CA VAL A 66 2.73 -4.56 -3.72
C VAL A 66 2.73 -3.14 -4.34
N THR A 67 1.64 -2.73 -4.97
CA THR A 67 1.55 -1.47 -5.73
C THR A 67 1.90 -0.23 -4.88
N PRO A 68 1.36 -0.03 -3.66
CA PRO A 68 1.73 1.11 -2.81
C PRO A 68 3.23 1.28 -2.60
N PHE A 69 3.93 0.17 -2.36
CA PHE A 69 5.37 0.16 -2.10
C PHE A 69 6.16 0.50 -3.36
N VAL A 70 5.71 0.05 -4.54
CA VAL A 70 6.31 0.45 -5.81
C VAL A 70 6.14 1.95 -6.03
N LEU A 71 4.95 2.49 -5.78
CA LEU A 71 4.67 3.92 -5.98
C LEU A 71 5.51 4.81 -5.04
N ASP A 72 5.68 4.43 -3.77
CA ASP A 72 6.60 5.12 -2.85
C ASP A 72 8.04 5.11 -3.38
N LEU A 73 8.55 3.94 -3.81
CA LEU A 73 9.93 3.84 -4.30
C LEU A 73 10.13 4.68 -5.56
N LEU A 74 9.20 4.63 -6.51
CA LEU A 74 9.26 5.44 -7.72
C LEU A 74 9.18 6.94 -7.40
N GLY A 75 8.31 7.34 -6.47
CA GLY A 75 8.23 8.71 -5.99
C GLY A 75 9.57 9.21 -5.44
N ASN A 76 10.25 8.38 -4.65
CA ASN A 76 11.58 8.69 -4.11
C ASN A 76 12.67 8.72 -5.19
N LEU A 77 12.71 7.73 -6.08
CA LEU A 77 13.70 7.64 -7.16
C LEU A 77 13.60 8.83 -8.13
N PHE A 78 12.38 9.18 -8.53
CA PHE A 78 12.15 10.30 -9.44
C PHE A 78 12.13 11.66 -8.72
N GLY A 79 12.18 11.67 -7.38
CA GLY A 79 12.17 12.89 -6.58
C GLY A 79 10.81 13.60 -6.58
N TRP A 80 9.71 12.88 -6.81
CA TRP A 80 8.37 13.48 -6.88
C TRP A 80 7.90 14.02 -5.54
N PHE A 81 8.28 13.40 -4.42
CA PHE A 81 8.05 13.95 -3.08
C PHE A 81 8.65 15.35 -2.90
N ASP A 82 9.75 15.65 -3.59
CA ASP A 82 10.46 16.92 -3.45
C ASP A 82 10.00 17.96 -4.49
N ASN A 83 9.47 17.52 -5.65
CA ASN A 83 9.27 18.36 -6.82
C ASN A 83 7.82 18.50 -7.28
N ILE A 84 6.90 17.65 -6.80
CA ILE A 84 5.48 17.70 -7.16
C ILE A 84 4.69 18.09 -5.93
N ARG A 85 3.96 19.22 -6.04
CA ARG A 85 3.10 19.71 -4.96
C ARG A 85 2.01 18.67 -4.65
N ASN A 86 1.81 18.37 -3.37
CA ASN A 86 0.79 17.43 -2.86
C ASN A 86 0.95 16.01 -3.43
N PHE A 87 2.17 15.61 -3.82
CA PHE A 87 2.42 14.24 -4.27
C PHE A 87 2.16 13.23 -3.15
N ASP A 88 2.55 13.58 -1.93
CA ASP A 88 2.36 12.77 -0.74
C ASP A 88 0.87 12.55 -0.44
N ASP A 89 0.11 13.63 -0.27
CA ASP A 89 -1.37 13.62 -0.20
C ASP A 89 -2.00 12.70 -1.26
N GLY A 90 -1.56 12.86 -2.52
CA GLY A 90 -2.03 12.05 -3.64
C GLY A 90 -1.73 10.56 -3.46
N LEU A 91 -0.54 10.21 -2.96
CA LEU A 91 -0.19 8.85 -2.61
C LEU A 91 -0.97 8.34 -1.41
N HIS A 92 -1.23 9.14 -0.37
CA HIS A 92 -2.07 8.74 0.76
C HIS A 92 -3.45 8.29 0.30
N PHE A 93 -4.03 8.95 -0.70
CA PHE A 93 -5.27 8.51 -1.35
C PHE A 93 -5.06 7.24 -2.21
N VAL A 94 -4.15 7.28 -3.18
CA VAL A 94 -4.00 6.21 -4.20
C VAL A 94 -3.49 4.91 -3.58
N ASN A 95 -2.53 4.97 -2.66
CA ASN A 95 -1.97 3.80 -1.99
C ASN A 95 -3.04 3.10 -1.16
N TRP A 96 -3.87 3.84 -0.45
CA TRP A 96 -4.96 3.26 0.33
C TRP A 96 -6.05 2.64 -0.55
N MET A 97 -6.30 3.17 -1.75
CA MET A 97 -7.16 2.49 -2.71
C MET A 97 -6.65 1.07 -3.01
N PHE A 98 -5.37 0.93 -3.34
CA PHE A 98 -4.77 -0.37 -3.66
C PHE A 98 -4.70 -1.30 -2.45
N LEU A 99 -4.32 -0.78 -1.28
CA LEU A 99 -4.21 -1.52 -0.05
C LEU A 99 -5.56 -2.11 0.39
N CYS A 100 -6.61 -1.28 0.43
CA CYS A 100 -7.95 -1.75 0.76
C CYS A 100 -8.54 -2.65 -0.33
N ALA A 101 -8.23 -2.38 -1.61
CA ALA A 101 -8.64 -3.26 -2.70
C ALA A 101 -8.03 -4.67 -2.55
N ALA A 102 -6.75 -4.77 -2.18
CA ALA A 102 -6.09 -6.04 -1.92
C ALA A 102 -6.77 -6.82 -0.78
N PHE A 103 -7.11 -6.12 0.30
CA PHE A 103 -7.81 -6.70 1.45
C PHE A 103 -9.20 -7.23 1.07
N VAL A 104 -10.03 -6.40 0.43
CA VAL A 104 -11.40 -6.79 0.05
C VAL A 104 -11.41 -7.90 -0.99
N ALA A 105 -10.44 -7.93 -1.92
CA ALA A 105 -10.32 -9.01 -2.90
C ALA A 105 -10.08 -10.39 -2.28
N MET A 106 -9.63 -10.45 -1.01
CA MET A 106 -9.48 -11.70 -0.26
C MET A 106 -10.77 -12.19 0.40
N ILE A 107 -11.84 -11.39 0.39
CA ILE A 107 -13.13 -11.72 0.98
C ILE A 107 -14.07 -12.23 -0.11
N HIS A 108 -14.41 -13.51 -0.06
CA HIS A 108 -15.28 -14.12 -1.06
C HIS A 108 -16.70 -13.52 -1.03
N PRO A 109 -17.33 -13.24 -2.19
CA PRO A 109 -18.65 -12.60 -2.19
C PRO A 109 -19.78 -13.38 -1.52
N GLY A 110 -19.63 -14.71 -1.41
CA GLY A 110 -20.58 -15.58 -0.68
C GLY A 110 -20.43 -15.56 0.84
N VAL A 111 -19.38 -14.94 1.39
CA VAL A 111 -19.12 -14.91 2.84
C VAL A 111 -19.78 -13.71 3.53
N ALA A 112 -19.87 -12.57 2.85
CA ALA A 112 -20.42 -11.33 3.40
C ALA A 112 -21.12 -10.53 2.31
N ALA A 113 -22.16 -9.75 2.65
CA ALA A 113 -22.80 -8.85 1.70
C ALA A 113 -21.84 -7.76 1.18
N SER A 114 -22.13 -7.17 0.01
CA SER A 114 -21.29 -6.14 -0.63
C SER A 114 -20.98 -4.97 0.31
N TRP A 115 -22.00 -4.44 0.99
CA TRP A 115 -21.82 -3.33 1.93
C TRP A 115 -20.92 -3.70 3.12
N ASN A 116 -21.00 -4.95 3.63
CA ASN A 116 -20.12 -5.43 4.69
C ASN A 116 -18.66 -5.47 4.23
N ARG A 117 -18.40 -5.97 3.02
CA ARG A 117 -17.03 -6.03 2.48
C ARG A 117 -16.45 -4.63 2.28
N ILE A 118 -17.26 -3.70 1.78
CA ILE A 118 -16.85 -2.29 1.62
C ILE A 118 -16.56 -1.65 2.98
N ALA A 119 -17.42 -1.84 3.97
CA ALA A 119 -17.23 -1.33 5.32
C ALA A 119 -15.97 -1.91 5.98
N LEU A 120 -15.73 -3.22 5.84
CA LEU A 120 -14.53 -3.90 6.35
C LEU A 120 -13.26 -3.37 5.69
N GLY A 121 -13.25 -3.20 4.37
CA GLY A 121 -12.11 -2.65 3.65
C GLY A 121 -11.81 -1.20 4.03
N THR A 122 -12.85 -0.38 4.17
CA THR A 122 -12.73 1.02 4.60
C THR A 122 -12.22 1.11 6.04
N GLY A 123 -12.77 0.30 6.95
CA GLY A 123 -12.34 0.24 8.35
C GLY A 123 -10.91 -0.28 8.52
N PHE A 124 -10.51 -1.26 7.70
CA PHE A 124 -9.11 -1.70 7.61
C PHE A 124 -8.20 -0.56 7.17
N GLY A 125 -8.58 0.19 6.13
CA GLY A 125 -7.84 1.37 5.67
C GLY A 125 -7.68 2.43 6.75
N ALA A 126 -8.78 2.77 7.44
CA ALA A 126 -8.78 3.72 8.54
C ALA A 126 -7.86 3.28 9.68
N SER A 127 -7.88 1.99 10.04
CA SER A 127 -6.98 1.45 11.07
C SER A 127 -5.52 1.45 10.61
N ALA A 128 -5.27 1.12 9.34
CA ALA A 128 -3.93 1.10 8.78
C ALA A 128 -3.29 2.49 8.75
N ILE A 129 -4.05 3.55 8.40
CA ILE A 129 -3.50 4.91 8.39
C ILE A 129 -3.22 5.41 9.81
N ILE A 130 -4.07 5.10 10.79
CA ILE A 130 -3.77 5.43 12.20
C ILE A 130 -2.46 4.78 12.66
N LEU A 131 -2.22 3.52 12.28
CA LEU A 131 -0.97 2.84 12.61
C LEU A 131 0.24 3.40 11.84
N TRP A 132 0.03 3.87 10.62
CA TRP A 132 1.06 4.51 9.80
C TRP A 132 1.50 5.85 10.38
N GLU A 133 0.55 6.75 10.68
CA GLU A 133 0.81 8.03 11.35
C GLU A 133 1.53 7.83 12.70
N LEU A 134 1.12 6.79 13.46
CA LEU A 134 1.81 6.45 14.70
C LEU A 134 3.26 6.01 14.45
N LEU A 135 3.52 5.22 13.41
CA LEU A 135 4.87 4.81 13.04
C LEU A 135 5.71 6.04 12.67
N GLU A 136 5.19 6.95 11.85
CA GLU A 136 5.88 8.16 11.43
C GLU A 136 6.19 9.07 12.62
N TYR A 137 5.22 9.25 13.52
CA TYR A 137 5.44 9.95 14.77
C TYR A 137 6.58 9.33 15.60
N LEU A 138 6.63 8.00 15.73
CA LEU A 138 7.70 7.31 16.46
C LEU A 138 9.06 7.45 15.76
N ILE A 139 9.10 7.40 14.42
CA ILE A 139 10.32 7.59 13.63
C ILE A 139 10.83 9.04 13.73
N MET A 140 9.93 10.02 13.73
CA MET A 140 10.30 11.41 13.97
C MET A 140 10.89 11.56 15.38
N LYS A 141 10.28 10.93 16.40
CA LYS A 141 10.78 10.95 17.78
C LYS A 141 12.13 10.26 17.97
N SER A 142 12.52 9.34 17.08
CA SER A 142 13.84 8.71 17.13
C SER A 142 14.96 9.59 16.56
N GLY A 143 14.64 10.79 16.05
CA GLY A 143 15.60 11.76 15.53
C GLY A 143 15.77 11.72 14.01
N THR A 144 14.90 11.00 13.29
CA THR A 144 14.90 10.99 11.83
C THR A 144 14.33 12.30 11.28
N SER A 145 15.08 12.99 10.43
CA SER A 145 14.66 14.22 9.75
C SER A 145 13.94 13.94 8.43
N GLY A 146 13.08 14.86 7.96
CA GLY A 146 12.50 14.83 6.61
C GLY A 146 11.07 14.31 6.51
N LEU A 147 10.42 13.99 7.64
CA LEU A 147 9.01 13.58 7.68
C LEU A 147 8.04 14.76 7.75
N HIS A 148 8.51 15.99 8.00
CA HIS A 148 7.71 17.24 8.03
C HIS A 148 6.32 17.20 8.71
N LEU A 149 6.10 16.25 9.63
CA LEU A 149 4.81 16.02 10.28
C LEU A 149 4.26 17.29 10.93
N THR A 150 3.10 17.74 10.46
CA THR A 150 2.29 18.76 11.10
C THR A 150 0.92 18.21 11.47
N TYR A 151 0.18 18.92 12.32
CA TYR A 151 -1.20 18.51 12.62
C TYR A 151 -2.09 18.51 11.37
N GLU A 152 -1.90 19.49 10.48
CA GLU A 152 -2.65 19.59 9.22
C GLU A 152 -2.35 18.42 8.29
N ASP A 153 -1.07 18.06 8.17
CA ASP A 153 -0.54 16.93 7.41
C ASP A 153 -1.19 15.60 7.88
N THR A 154 -1.03 15.25 9.16
CA THR A 154 -1.65 14.05 9.73
C THR A 154 -3.17 14.00 9.53
N VAL A 155 -3.88 15.14 9.69
CA VAL A 155 -5.34 15.16 9.47
C VAL A 155 -5.68 14.97 7.98
N SER A 156 -4.89 15.56 7.07
CA SER A 156 -5.00 15.36 5.62
C SER A 156 -4.82 13.89 5.26
N ASP A 157 -3.77 13.26 5.78
CA ASP A 157 -3.43 11.87 5.49
C ASP A 157 -4.50 10.90 5.99
N LEU A 158 -4.98 11.09 7.22
CA LEU A 158 -6.11 10.32 7.76
C LEU A 158 -7.34 10.41 6.85
N LEU A 159 -7.69 11.61 6.38
CA LEU A 159 -8.85 11.83 5.52
C LEU A 159 -8.65 11.22 4.14
N LEU A 160 -7.52 11.50 3.49
CA LEU A 160 -7.23 11.05 2.13
C LEU A 160 -7.09 9.53 2.07
N SER A 161 -6.41 8.92 3.04
CA SER A 161 -6.31 7.47 3.15
C SER A 161 -7.66 6.81 3.47
N PHE A 162 -8.50 7.42 4.31
CA PHE A 162 -9.87 6.95 4.52
C PHE A 162 -10.69 6.94 3.22
N LEU A 163 -10.69 8.07 2.49
CA LEU A 163 -11.44 8.20 1.23
C LEU A 163 -10.89 7.27 0.14
N GLY A 164 -9.57 7.17 0.03
CA GLY A 164 -8.91 6.23 -0.87
C GLY A 164 -9.29 4.79 -0.55
N GLY A 165 -9.25 4.43 0.74
CA GLY A 165 -9.66 3.11 1.22
C GLY A 165 -11.11 2.78 0.90
N LEU A 166 -12.02 3.74 1.05
CA LEU A 166 -13.44 3.61 0.67
C LEU A 166 -13.59 3.36 -0.84
N VAL A 167 -12.95 4.18 -1.67
CA VAL A 167 -13.03 4.07 -3.13
C VAL A 167 -12.44 2.72 -3.60
N GLY A 168 -11.26 2.36 -3.10
CA GLY A 168 -10.60 1.09 -3.43
C GLY A 168 -11.45 -0.12 -3.06
N SER A 169 -12.02 -0.10 -1.85
CA SER A 169 -12.95 -1.14 -1.37
C SER A 169 -14.19 -1.26 -2.24
N PHE A 170 -14.79 -0.12 -2.61
CA PHE A 170 -15.96 -0.10 -3.48
C PHE A 170 -15.65 -0.65 -4.88
N VAL A 171 -14.58 -0.16 -5.52
CA VAL A 171 -14.23 -0.54 -6.90
C VAL A 171 -13.97 -2.04 -6.99
N ILE A 172 -13.14 -2.58 -6.10
CA ILE A 172 -12.80 -4.01 -6.15
C ILE A 172 -14.03 -4.87 -5.83
N ASP A 173 -14.89 -4.43 -4.91
CA ASP A 173 -16.11 -5.16 -4.55
C ASP A 173 -17.03 -5.36 -5.76
N ARG A 174 -17.19 -4.32 -6.58
CA ARG A 174 -17.98 -4.38 -7.82
C ARG A 174 -17.37 -5.34 -8.83
N ILE A 175 -16.05 -5.35 -8.97
CA ILE A 175 -15.33 -6.25 -9.89
C ILE A 175 -15.52 -7.70 -9.46
N VAL A 176 -15.29 -8.01 -8.17
CA VAL A 176 -15.35 -9.39 -7.66
C VAL A 176 -16.79 -9.91 -7.63
N THR A 177 -17.76 -9.07 -7.28
CA THR A 177 -19.20 -9.45 -7.31
C THR A 177 -19.69 -9.70 -8.72
N LYS A 178 -19.28 -8.90 -9.70
CA LYS A 178 -19.67 -9.12 -11.10
C LYS A 178 -19.14 -10.47 -11.60
N LYS A 179 -17.88 -10.78 -11.28
CA LYS A 179 -17.24 -12.05 -11.65
C LYS A 179 -17.86 -13.28 -10.97
N SER A 180 -18.42 -13.15 -9.77
CA SER A 180 -19.07 -14.28 -9.10
C SER A 180 -20.46 -14.61 -9.65
N ARG A 181 -21.05 -13.73 -10.48
CA ARG A 181 -22.37 -13.91 -11.09
C ARG A 181 -22.32 -14.40 -12.55
N SER A 182 -21.13 -14.39 -13.16
CA SER A 182 -20.85 -14.88 -14.52
C SER A 182 -20.35 -16.32 -14.50
#